data_AF-A0A8T4KKV1-F1
#
_entry.id   AF-A0A8T4KKV1-F1
#
_cell.length_a   1.000
_cell.length_b   1.000
_cell.length_c   1.000
_cell.angle_alpha   90.00
_cell.angle_beta   90.00
_cell.angle_gamma   90.00
#
_symmetry.space_group_name_H-M   'P 1'
#
loop_
_entity.id
_entity.type
_entity.pdbx_description
1 polymer ?
#
loop_
_entity_poly.entity_id
_entity_poly.type
_entity_poly.pdbx_seq_one_letter_code
_entity_poly.pdbx_strand_id
1 'polypeptide(L)' 'MALVFQILDVDYFLNGDKPVVRLFGRSDSGNALCVLCRDFLPYFYIKPKDEG' A
#
# COMPACT_ATOMS: atom_id res chain seq x y z
N MET A 1 6.60 -18.98 0.36
CA MET A 1 5.29 -19.12 1.04
C MET A 1 4.64 -17.76 1.03
N ALA A 2 3.39 -17.65 0.55
CA ALA A 2 2.68 -16.38 0.46
C ALA A 2 1.78 -16.19 1.69
N LEU A 3 1.71 -14.96 2.21
CA LEU A 3 0.77 -14.60 3.27
C LEU A 3 -0.60 -14.33 2.65
N VAL A 4 -1.63 -15.05 3.09
CA VAL A 4 -3.02 -14.79 2.71
C VAL A 4 -3.74 -14.17 3.91
N PHE A 5 -4.42 -13.04 3.69
CA PHE A 5 -5.14 -12.34 4.74
C PHE A 5 -6.31 -11.51 4.20
N GLN A 6 -7.29 -11.24 5.05
CA GLN A 6 -8.38 -10.31 4.78
C GLN A 6 -8.01 -8.91 5.26
N ILE A 7 -8.13 -7.90 4.40
CA ILE A 7 -7.96 -6.49 4.74
C ILE A 7 -9.20 -6.00 5.50
N LEU A 8 -8.99 -5.29 6.60
CA LEU A 8 -10.01 -4.65 7.42
C LEU A 8 -9.95 -3.12 7.34
N ASP A 9 -8.75 -2.56 7.26
CA ASP A 9 -8.53 -1.12 7.16
C ASP A 9 -7.20 -0.82 6.44
N VAL A 10 -7.11 0.36 5.84
CA VAL A 10 -5.94 0.82 5.07
C VAL A 10 -5.69 2.30 5.32
N ASP A 11 -4.46 2.63 5.68
CA ASP A 11 -3.98 3.99 5.74
C ASP A 11 -2.54 4.11 5.23
N TYR A 12 -1.97 5.31 5.31
CA TYR A 12 -0.54 5.50 5.08
C TYR A 12 0.03 6.52 6.06
N PHE A 13 1.34 6.43 6.27
CA PHE A 13 2.11 7.44 6.98
C PHE A 13 3.41 7.72 6.24
N LEU A 14 4.03 8.85 6.58
CA LEU A 14 5.36 9.20 6.09
C LEU A 14 6.42 8.65 7.04
N ASN A 15 7.31 7.81 6.52
CA ASN A 15 8.52 7.38 7.23
C ASN A 15 9.71 8.18 6.69
N GLY A 16 9.99 9.32 7.33
CA GLY A 16 10.79 10.37 6.69
C GLY A 16 10.03 10.93 5.49
N ASP A 17 10.66 10.96 4.32
CA ASP A 17 10.04 11.45 3.08
C ASP A 17 9.44 10.34 2.21
N LYS A 18 9.38 9.09 2.71
CA LYS A 18 8.86 7.95 1.97
C LYS A 18 7.48 7.54 2.47
N PRO A 19 6.47 7.43 1.57
CA PRO A 19 5.15 6.92 1.96
C PRO A 19 5.23 5.42 2.28
N VAL A 20 4.55 5.01 3.35
CA VAL A 20 4.36 3.60 3.69
C VAL A 20 2.88 3.33 3.87
N VAL A 21 2.32 2.49 3.00
CA VAL A 21 0.93 2.04 3.11
C VAL A 21 0.85 0.93 4.14
N ARG A 22 -0.10 1.03 5.07
CA ARG A 22 -0.38 -0.01 6.06
C ARG A 22 -1.68 -0.71 5.71
N LEU A 23 -1.64 -2.03 5.65
CA LEU A 23 -2.82 -2.88 5.49
C LEU A 23 -3.05 -3.61 6.81
N PHE A 24 -4.13 -3.27 7.50
CA PHE A 24 -4.54 -3.95 8.72
C PHE A 24 -5.50 -5.08 8.37
N GLY A 25 -5.34 -6.24 9.01
CA GLY A 25 -6.13 -7.39 8.64
C GLY A 25 -6.06 -8.59 9.56
N ARG A 26 -6.61 -9.70 9.08
CA ARG A 26 -6.62 -11.00 9.75
C ARG A 26 -6.09 -12.08 8.83
N SER A 27 -5.16 -12.90 9.32
CA SER A 27 -4.71 -14.10 8.59
C SER A 27 -5.83 -15.13 8.48
N ASP A 28 -5.62 -16.14 7.65
CA ASP A 28 -6.44 -17.35 7.58
C ASP A 28 -6.67 -18.02 8.95
N SER A 29 -5.67 -17.96 9.84
CA SER A 29 -5.74 -18.45 11.22
C SER A 29 -6.41 -17.47 12.21
N GLY A 30 -6.93 -16.34 11.74
CA GLY A 30 -7.61 -15.33 12.58
C GLY A 30 -6.68 -14.38 13.37
N ASN A 31 -5.36 -14.49 13.18
CA ASN A 31 -4.41 -13.61 13.86
C ASN A 31 -4.45 -12.20 13.26
N ALA A 32 -4.38 -11.18 14.12
CA ALA A 32 -4.27 -9.79 13.66
C ALA A 32 -2.88 -9.54 13.06
N LEU A 33 -2.84 -8.74 11.99
CA LEU A 33 -1.60 -8.38 11.30
C LEU A 33 -1.66 -6.96 10.74
N CYS A 34 -0.47 -6.40 10.53
CA CYS A 34 -0.26 -5.13 9.84
C CYS A 34 0.86 -5.30 8.81
N VAL A 35 0.51 -5.22 7.52
CA VAL A 35 1.46 -5.33 6.40
C VAL A 35 1.91 -3.93 5.98
N LEU A 36 3.22 -3.75 5.81
CA LEU A 36 3.83 -2.48 5.42
C LEU A 36 4.33 -2.53 3.97
N CYS A 37 3.64 -1.83 3.07
CA CYS A 37 4.07 -1.64 1.69
C CYS A 37 4.85 -0.33 1.56
N ARG A 38 6.15 -0.43 1.23
CA ARG A 38 7.09 0.71 1.24
C ARG A 38 7.44 1.25 -0.15
N ASP A 39 7.14 0.49 -1.20
CA ASP A 39 7.60 0.78 -2.56
C ASP A 39 6.47 1.34 -3.45
N PHE A 40 5.27 1.50 -2.89
CA PHE A 40 4.16 2.15 -3.60
C PHE A 40 4.28 3.67 -3.50
N LEU A 41 4.69 4.30 -4.61
CA LEU A 41 4.82 5.75 -4.70
C LEU A 41 3.56 6.38 -5.33
N PRO A 42 3.12 7.55 -4.84
CA PRO A 42 2.02 8.28 -5.46
C PRO A 42 2.45 8.78 -6.85
N TYR A 43 1.52 8.72 -7.79
CA TYR A 43 1.72 9.22 -9.15
C TYR A 43 0.45 9.87 -9.66
N PHE A 44 0.59 10.66 -10.73
CA PHE A 44 -0.51 11.23 -11.48
C PHE A 44 -0.18 11.18 -12.98
N TYR A 45 -1.22 11.17 -13.81
CA TYR A 45 -1.06 11.21 -15.25
C TYR A 45 -1.06 12.65 -15.76
N ILE A 46 -0.31 12.89 -16.85
CA ILE A 46 -0.30 14.17 -17.56
C ILE A 46 -0.56 13.87 -19.04
N LYS A 47 -1.37 14.70 -19.71
CA LYS A 47 -1.54 14.62 -21.16
C LYS A 47 -0.16 14.88 -21.82
N PRO A 48 0.34 13.98 -22.68
CA PRO A 48 1.57 14.24 -23.42
C PRO A 48 1.41 15.46 -24.33
N LYS A 49 2.51 16.12 -24.69
CA LYS A 49 2.47 17.18 -25.70
C LYS A 49 1.98 16.58 -27.02
N ASP A 50 1.11 17.29 -27.72
CA ASP A 50 0.69 16.87 -29.05
C ASP A 50 1.95 16.82 -29.95
N GLU A 51 2.24 15.64 -30.53
CA GLU A 51 3.26 15.50 -31.56
C GLU A 51 2.69 16.14 -32.83
N GLY A 52 3.21 17.32 -33.18
CA GLY A 52 2.83 18.04 -34.40
C GLY A 52 3.32 17.36 -35.67
#